data_AF-A0ABD0Y6L0-F1
#
_entry.id   AF-A0ABD0Y6L0-F1
#
_cell.length_a   1.000
_cell.length_b   1.000
_cell.length_c   1.000
_cell.angle_alpha   90.00
_cell.angle_beta   90.00
_cell.angle_gamma   90.00
#
_symmetry.space_group_name_H-M   'P 1'
#
loop_
_entity.id
_entity.type
_entity.pdbx_description
1 polymer ?
#
loop_
_entity_poly.entity_id
_entity_poly.type
_entity_poly.pdbx_seq_one_letter_code
_entity_poly.pdbx_strand_id
1 'polypeptide(L)'
;MLVDMGSTHTLVRTSAAHDLGWLDGAIPCDCEATTVAGIVPMRGEIKLNLEPISGVKRTVKAHVMDWGPPTYQVILGADALRPLGARVTAGSDEWRVSMWGPDAVTPKNVRDKFREVFYVEGDPIPATGRVTHDIELESDRPVYVKPRRYPQAQAAVIEKEIKLMLERGVIRKSVSPFCSPLWVVPKPPVGDGTPRYRVVVDFRELNKRTRTERYPLPRLEEMLDRMHGAKVFSIVDLKAGYHQIRMHPGDVEKTAFQFERGKYEYLRMPFGLKTAPTTFQRLMDEFLEGLDPNEIQVYMDDIIVFSKSEAEHCTHLGQLLKRLREFGLKASEE
;
A
#
# COMPACT_ATOMS: atom_id res chain seq x y z
N MET A 1 21.32 -26.10 -3.10
CA MET A 1 20.39 -25.13 -3.72
C MET A 1 20.79 -23.74 -3.25
N LEU A 2 21.46 -23.00 -4.14
CA LEU A 2 21.93 -21.64 -3.93
C LEU A 2 20.73 -20.69 -3.76
N VAL A 3 20.75 -19.83 -2.75
CA VAL A 3 19.71 -18.81 -2.56
C VAL A 3 20.33 -17.48 -2.95
N ASP A 4 20.08 -17.07 -4.20
CA ASP A 4 20.36 -15.73 -4.68
C ASP A 4 19.31 -14.77 -4.10
N MET A 5 19.76 -13.76 -3.35
CA MET A 5 18.93 -12.70 -2.77
C MET A 5 19.21 -11.33 -3.43
N GLY A 6 19.66 -11.30 -4.69
CA GLY A 6 19.66 -10.08 -5.50
C GLY A 6 20.77 -9.09 -5.16
N SER A 7 21.97 -9.57 -4.88
CA SER A 7 23.20 -8.78 -4.95
C SER A 7 24.27 -9.60 -5.65
N THR A 8 25.29 -8.97 -6.23
CA THR A 8 26.34 -9.51 -7.11
C THR A 8 27.17 -10.71 -6.59
N HIS A 9 26.78 -11.36 -5.50
CA HIS A 9 27.49 -12.46 -4.88
C HIS A 9 26.56 -13.56 -4.36
N THR A 10 27.06 -14.78 -4.44
CA THR A 10 26.33 -16.03 -4.29
C THR A 10 26.47 -16.58 -2.86
N LEU A 11 25.36 -16.75 -2.13
CA LEU A 11 25.35 -17.37 -0.79
C LEU A 11 25.12 -18.89 -0.90
N VAL A 12 26.01 -19.68 -0.29
CA VAL A 12 25.96 -21.15 -0.36
C VAL A 12 25.70 -21.75 1.03
N ARG A 13 24.76 -22.72 1.09
CA ARG A 13 24.46 -23.48 2.31
C ARG A 13 25.67 -24.27 2.79
N THR A 14 25.82 -24.40 4.11
CA THR A 14 26.93 -25.16 4.70
C THR A 14 26.88 -26.63 4.26
N SER A 15 25.68 -27.20 4.17
CA SER A 15 25.49 -28.58 3.69
C SER A 15 25.89 -28.74 2.22
N ALA A 16 25.54 -27.76 1.38
CA ALA A 16 25.90 -27.78 -0.04
C ALA A 16 27.39 -27.56 -0.26
N ALA A 17 28.05 -26.72 0.55
CA ALA A 17 29.49 -26.52 0.51
C ALA A 17 30.28 -27.76 0.95
N HIS A 18 29.75 -28.51 1.92
CA HIS A 18 30.30 -29.80 2.35
C HIS A 18 30.16 -30.87 1.26
N ASP A 19 28.97 -31.01 0.66
CA ASP A 19 28.70 -31.98 -0.40
C ASP A 19 29.53 -31.71 -1.67
N LEU A 20 29.94 -30.46 -1.89
CA LEU A 20 30.77 -30.03 -3.03
C LEU A 20 32.27 -30.06 -2.73
N GLY A 21 32.69 -30.43 -1.52
CA GLY A 21 34.10 -30.46 -1.11
C GLY A 21 34.77 -29.07 -1.04
N TRP A 22 33.97 -28.00 -0.94
CA TRP A 22 34.45 -26.61 -0.98
C TRP A 22 34.99 -26.11 0.36
N LEU A 23 34.84 -26.89 1.43
CA LEU A 23 35.36 -26.57 2.76
C LEU A 23 36.88 -26.76 2.85
N ASP A 24 37.46 -27.67 2.07
CA ASP A 24 38.88 -28.04 2.17
C ASP A 24 39.84 -26.98 1.57
N GLY A 25 39.31 -26.05 0.78
CA GLY A 25 40.05 -24.91 0.21
C GLY A 25 39.60 -23.54 0.74
N ALA A 26 38.65 -23.50 1.69
CA ALA A 26 38.11 -22.27 2.24
C ALA A 26 39.02 -21.72 3.36
N ILE A 27 39.29 -20.42 3.33
CA ILE A 27 40.12 -19.76 4.35
C ILE A 27 39.23 -19.48 5.58
N PRO A 28 39.59 -19.98 6.79
CA PRO A 28 38.88 -19.65 8.03
C PRO A 28 39.02 -18.16 8.40
N CYS A 29 38.01 -17.56 9.04
CA CYS A 29 38.05 -16.14 9.39
C CYS A 29 37.20 -15.72 10.66
N ASP A 30 37.73 -14.92 11.66
CA ASP A 30 37.18 -14.04 12.83
C ASP A 30 37.18 -12.36 12.85
N CYS A 31 36.09 -11.54 12.90
CA CYS A 31 35.78 -10.07 12.52
C CYS A 31 35.05 -9.43 13.68
N GLU A 32 35.13 -8.11 13.76
CA GLU A 32 34.20 -7.29 14.53
C GLU A 32 33.18 -6.55 13.64
N ALA A 33 32.02 -6.21 14.21
CA ALA A 33 31.07 -5.25 13.64
C ALA A 33 30.68 -4.26 14.73
N THR A 34 31.02 -2.98 14.54
CA THR A 34 30.66 -1.89 15.45
C THR A 34 29.52 -1.07 14.84
N THR A 35 28.54 -0.68 15.64
CA THR A 35 27.54 0.32 15.26
C THR A 35 28.15 1.72 15.31
N VAL A 36 27.60 2.58 14.44
CA VAL A 36 27.64 4.06 14.41
C VAL A 36 28.86 4.70 13.74
N ALA A 37 28.60 5.40 12.62
CA ALA A 37 29.45 6.40 11.97
C ALA A 37 30.97 6.22 12.15
N GLY A 38 31.58 5.28 11.42
CA GLY A 38 33.03 5.12 11.42
C GLY A 38 33.48 3.89 10.65
N ILE A 39 34.41 4.11 9.72
CA ILE A 39 35.04 3.11 8.86
C ILE A 39 36.09 2.34 9.67
N VAL A 40 36.21 1.02 9.46
CA VAL A 40 37.39 0.24 9.87
C VAL A 40 37.73 -0.76 8.75
N PRO A 41 38.93 -0.69 8.14
CA PRO A 41 39.39 -1.70 7.20
C PRO A 41 39.99 -2.88 7.98
N MET A 42 39.87 -4.12 7.49
CA MET A 42 41.02 -5.05 7.39
C MET A 42 40.69 -6.47 6.88
N ARG A 43 41.76 -7.06 6.33
CA ARG A 43 41.96 -8.47 5.98
C ARG A 43 42.08 -9.34 7.22
N GLY A 44 41.62 -10.58 7.06
CA GLY A 44 41.83 -11.64 8.02
C GLY A 44 40.80 -11.52 9.11
N GLU A 45 39.85 -12.44 9.05
CA GLU A 45 39.02 -12.88 10.15
C GLU A 45 37.53 -12.24 10.22
N ILE A 46 36.37 -13.02 10.27
CA ILE A 46 34.89 -12.79 10.71
C ILE A 46 34.21 -13.40 12.06
N LYS A 47 33.75 -12.65 13.12
CA LYS A 47 33.56 -13.02 14.59
C LYS A 47 32.46 -12.16 15.24
N LEU A 48 31.23 -12.36 14.79
CA LEU A 48 30.10 -11.50 15.15
C LEU A 48 29.82 -11.51 16.66
N ASN A 49 29.96 -10.36 17.32
CA ASN A 49 29.43 -10.11 18.67
C ASN A 49 28.09 -9.37 18.52
N LEU A 50 27.00 -10.11 18.67
CA LEU A 50 25.65 -9.62 18.42
C LEU A 50 25.02 -9.08 19.71
N GLU A 51 24.95 -7.78 19.94
CA GLU A 51 24.03 -7.23 20.94
C GLU A 51 22.73 -6.81 20.23
N PRO A 52 21.58 -7.48 20.46
CA PRO A 52 20.29 -6.93 20.14
C PRO A 52 19.97 -5.81 21.15
N ILE A 53 18.94 -5.03 20.84
CA ILE A 53 18.24 -4.12 21.78
C ILE A 53 17.81 -4.86 23.09
N SER A 54 17.92 -6.20 23.14
CA SER A 54 17.68 -7.07 24.31
C SER A 54 18.93 -7.63 25.04
N GLY A 55 20.16 -7.23 24.68
CA GLY A 55 21.37 -7.48 25.49
C GLY A 55 21.99 -8.89 25.47
N VAL A 56 21.61 -9.77 24.53
CA VAL A 56 22.13 -11.16 24.45
C VAL A 56 23.18 -11.33 23.36
N LYS A 57 24.45 -11.53 23.74
CA LYS A 57 25.57 -11.83 22.84
C LYS A 57 25.47 -13.22 22.19
N ARG A 58 25.64 -13.31 20.87
CA ARG A 58 25.78 -14.58 20.11
C ARG A 58 26.91 -14.51 19.11
N THR A 59 27.59 -15.65 18.89
CA THR A 59 28.71 -15.83 17.95
C THR A 59 28.32 -16.82 16.85
N VAL A 60 28.66 -16.52 15.59
CA VAL A 60 28.39 -17.38 14.43
C VAL A 60 29.67 -17.58 13.62
N LYS A 61 29.95 -18.83 13.20
CA LYS A 61 31.09 -19.16 12.32
C LYS A 61 30.66 -19.14 10.85
N ALA A 62 31.46 -18.53 9.98
CA ALA A 62 31.27 -18.52 8.52
C ALA A 62 32.62 -18.73 7.80
N HIS A 63 32.58 -19.12 6.53
CA HIS A 63 33.76 -19.33 5.68
C HIS A 63 33.66 -18.49 4.39
N VAL A 64 34.79 -18.00 3.88
CA VAL A 64 34.84 -17.23 2.62
C VAL A 64 35.74 -17.96 1.63
N MET A 65 35.28 -18.06 0.38
CA MET A 65 36.02 -18.68 -0.72
C MET A 65 36.21 -17.66 -1.84
N ASP A 66 37.45 -17.51 -2.30
CA ASP A 66 37.83 -16.62 -3.39
C ASP A 66 37.92 -17.42 -4.69
N TRP A 67 37.14 -17.05 -5.71
CA TRP A 67 37.08 -17.78 -6.98
C TRP A 67 37.94 -17.16 -8.09
N GLY A 68 38.88 -16.28 -7.74
CA GLY A 68 39.80 -15.65 -8.69
C GLY A 68 39.15 -14.56 -9.55
N PRO A 69 39.95 -13.82 -10.33
CA PRO A 69 39.48 -12.63 -11.04
C PRO A 69 38.56 -13.00 -12.23
N PRO A 70 37.50 -12.20 -12.51
CA PRO A 70 37.10 -10.97 -11.82
C PRO A 70 36.38 -11.33 -10.51
N THR A 71 36.86 -10.80 -9.39
CA THR A 71 36.59 -11.22 -8.01
C THR A 71 35.14 -11.60 -7.71
N TYR A 72 34.83 -12.90 -7.70
CA TYR A 72 33.62 -13.45 -7.11
C TYR A 72 33.99 -14.07 -5.76
N GLN A 73 33.71 -13.36 -4.67
CA GLN A 73 33.86 -13.90 -3.32
C GLN A 73 32.53 -14.55 -2.88
N VAL A 74 32.60 -15.81 -2.47
CA VAL A 74 31.45 -16.63 -2.09
C VAL A 74 31.50 -16.86 -0.59
N ILE A 75 30.41 -16.52 0.11
CA ILE A 75 30.28 -16.76 1.55
C ILE A 75 29.56 -18.10 1.76
N LEU A 76 30.26 -19.02 2.42
CA LEU A 76 29.77 -20.34 2.81
C LEU A 76 29.36 -20.27 4.29
N GLY A 77 28.12 -20.68 4.61
CA GLY A 77 27.64 -20.69 6.00
C GLY A 77 26.42 -19.81 6.31
N ALA A 78 25.76 -19.26 5.28
CA ALA A 78 24.64 -18.33 5.40
C ALA A 78 23.38 -18.91 6.10
N ASP A 79 23.32 -20.23 6.32
CA ASP A 79 22.21 -20.88 7.02
C ASP A 79 22.04 -20.39 8.45
N ALA A 80 23.14 -20.06 9.14
CA ALA A 80 23.11 -19.51 10.50
C ALA A 80 22.66 -18.04 10.55
N LEU A 81 22.78 -17.31 9.43
CA LEU A 81 22.41 -15.90 9.31
C LEU A 81 20.94 -15.70 8.87
N ARG A 82 20.35 -16.70 8.20
CA ARG A 82 18.96 -16.69 7.72
C ARG A 82 17.90 -16.50 8.80
N PRO A 83 17.93 -17.19 9.97
CA PRO A 83 16.96 -16.94 11.05
C PRO A 83 17.17 -15.59 11.74
N LEU A 84 18.28 -14.88 11.46
CA LEU A 84 18.61 -13.57 12.02
C LEU A 84 18.39 -12.42 11.02
N GLY A 85 17.71 -12.71 9.89
CA GLY A 85 17.35 -11.72 8.87
C GLY A 85 18.53 -10.94 8.29
N ALA A 86 19.77 -11.46 8.33
CA ALA A 86 20.93 -10.69 7.93
C ALA A 86 21.03 -10.51 6.40
N ARG A 87 21.38 -9.30 5.95
CA ARG A 87 21.73 -8.97 4.56
C ARG A 87 23.20 -8.58 4.49
N VAL A 88 23.93 -9.24 3.59
CA VAL A 88 25.35 -8.97 3.33
C VAL A 88 25.48 -8.18 2.03
N THR A 89 26.24 -7.09 2.07
CA THR A 89 26.51 -6.21 0.91
C THR A 89 28.01 -6.09 0.74
N ALA A 90 28.51 -6.37 -0.46
CA ALA A 90 29.92 -6.23 -0.81
C ALA A 90 30.17 -4.83 -1.41
N GLY A 91 31.17 -4.12 -0.91
CA GLY A 91 31.81 -2.97 -1.56
C GLY A 91 33.09 -3.39 -2.27
N SER A 92 33.71 -2.46 -3.01
CA SER A 92 34.99 -2.69 -3.72
C SER A 92 36.14 -3.08 -2.78
N ASP A 93 36.11 -2.62 -1.52
CA ASP A 93 37.17 -2.84 -0.53
C ASP A 93 36.67 -3.34 0.84
N GLU A 94 35.36 -3.43 1.08
CA GLU A 94 34.79 -3.78 2.40
C GLU A 94 33.47 -4.57 2.30
N TRP A 95 33.25 -5.47 3.25
CA TRP A 95 31.99 -6.22 3.41
C TRP A 95 31.12 -5.60 4.50
N ARG A 96 29.84 -5.37 4.22
CA ARG A 96 28.85 -4.88 5.18
C ARG A 96 27.82 -5.96 5.48
N VAL A 97 27.78 -6.44 6.71
CA VAL A 97 26.73 -7.33 7.23
C VAL A 97 25.73 -6.48 8.03
N SER A 98 24.52 -6.34 7.52
CA SER A 98 23.40 -5.71 8.23
C SER A 98 22.50 -6.80 8.78
N MET A 99 22.11 -6.71 10.06
CA MET A 99 21.24 -7.70 10.69
C MET A 99 19.87 -7.13 10.97
N TRP A 100 18.85 -7.87 10.55
CA TRP A 100 17.47 -7.61 10.93
C TRP A 100 17.05 -8.71 11.89
N GLY A 101 17.22 -8.48 13.21
CA GLY A 101 16.62 -9.37 14.21
C GLY A 101 15.11 -9.60 13.95
N PRO A 102 14.49 -10.62 14.57
CA PRO A 102 13.04 -10.80 14.50
C PRO A 102 12.25 -9.56 14.93
N ASP A 103 12.86 -8.68 15.74
CA ASP A 103 12.33 -7.38 16.17
C ASP A 103 12.81 -6.18 15.33
N ALA A 104 13.59 -6.41 14.27
CA ALA A 104 14.11 -5.32 13.46
C ALA A 104 12.97 -4.67 12.67
N VAL A 105 12.93 -3.34 12.69
CA VAL A 105 11.85 -2.57 12.10
C VAL A 105 12.04 -2.60 10.58
N THR A 106 11.53 -3.63 9.93
CA THR A 106 11.41 -3.73 8.48
C THR A 106 10.01 -3.28 8.05
N PRO A 107 9.81 -2.84 6.79
CA PRO A 107 8.48 -2.49 6.29
C PRO A 107 7.49 -3.65 6.44
N LYS A 108 7.97 -4.89 6.30
CA LYS A 108 7.17 -6.11 6.49
C LYS A 108 6.72 -6.29 7.93
N ASN A 109 7.61 -6.09 8.91
CA ASN A 109 7.26 -6.20 10.33
C ASN A 109 6.29 -5.09 10.76
N VAL A 110 6.44 -3.88 10.22
CA VAL A 110 5.50 -2.77 10.44
C VAL A 110 4.13 -3.12 9.87
N ARG A 111 4.06 -3.64 8.65
CA ARG A 111 2.80 -4.09 8.04
C ARG A 111 2.12 -5.17 8.87
N ASP A 112 2.87 -6.20 9.28
CA ASP A 112 2.31 -7.33 10.03
C ASP A 112 1.79 -6.88 11.42
N LYS A 113 2.37 -5.82 12.01
CA LYS A 113 1.89 -5.20 13.25
C LYS A 113 0.57 -4.43 13.10
N PHE A 114 0.29 -3.90 11.90
CA PHE A 114 -0.91 -3.13 11.59
C PHE A 114 -1.82 -3.86 10.60
N ARG A 115 -1.86 -5.19 10.67
CA ARG A 115 -2.64 -6.03 9.75
C ARG A 115 -4.12 -5.65 9.75
N GLU A 116 -4.64 -5.11 10.85
CA GLU A 116 -6.00 -4.64 10.99
C GLU A 116 -6.33 -3.42 10.12
N VAL A 117 -5.34 -2.69 9.59
CA VAL A 117 -5.56 -1.53 8.72
C VAL A 117 -5.76 -1.94 7.26
N PHE A 118 -5.25 -3.12 6.89
CA PHE A 118 -5.41 -3.64 5.55
C PHE A 118 -6.78 -4.28 5.37
N TYR A 119 -7.37 -4.11 4.20
CA TYR A 119 -8.64 -4.71 3.86
C TYR A 119 -8.47 -6.20 3.55
N VAL A 120 -9.26 -7.05 4.21
CA VAL A 120 -9.35 -8.49 3.92
C VAL A 120 -10.53 -8.74 2.99
N GLU A 121 -10.31 -9.52 1.93
CA GLU A 121 -11.36 -9.78 0.94
C GLU A 121 -12.56 -10.49 1.58
N GLY A 122 -13.73 -9.84 1.51
CA GLY A 122 -14.98 -10.35 2.09
C GLY A 122 -15.49 -9.51 3.26
N ASP A 123 -14.62 -8.76 3.94
CA ASP A 123 -15.03 -7.90 5.05
C ASP A 123 -15.83 -6.67 4.56
N PRO A 124 -16.72 -6.11 5.39
CA PRO A 124 -17.36 -4.84 5.07
C PRO A 124 -16.32 -3.71 5.11
N ILE A 125 -16.35 -2.85 4.10
CA ILE A 125 -15.51 -1.66 4.06
C ILE A 125 -16.06 -0.67 5.09
N PRO A 126 -15.26 -0.28 6.11
CA PRO A 126 -15.69 0.72 7.07
C PRO A 126 -15.85 2.07 6.38
N ALA A 127 -16.59 2.97 7.00
CA ALA A 127 -16.62 4.34 6.53
C ALA A 127 -16.55 5.31 7.68
N THR A 128 -15.72 6.31 7.49
CA THR A 128 -15.54 7.40 8.43
C THR A 128 -16.77 8.31 8.45
N GLY A 129 -17.05 8.85 9.63
CA GLY A 129 -18.04 9.91 9.83
C GLY A 129 -17.40 11.29 10.06
N ARG A 130 -16.07 11.41 9.92
CA ARG A 130 -15.35 12.68 10.13
C ARG A 130 -15.73 13.71 9.06
N VAL A 131 -15.72 13.27 7.80
CA VAL A 131 -16.17 14.04 6.65
C VAL A 131 -17.32 13.30 5.98
N THR A 132 -18.35 14.04 5.59
CA THR A 132 -19.46 13.53 4.76
C THR A 132 -19.45 14.22 3.41
N HIS A 133 -19.90 13.50 2.38
CA HIS A 133 -20.07 14.07 1.05
C HIS A 133 -21.48 14.66 0.88
N ASP A 134 -21.55 15.96 0.65
CA ASP A 134 -22.77 16.68 0.29
C ASP A 134 -22.84 16.97 -1.22
N ILE A 135 -24.07 17.16 -1.71
CA ILE A 135 -24.34 17.49 -3.11
C ILE A 135 -25.23 18.73 -3.15
N GLU A 136 -24.61 19.89 -3.12
CA GLU A 136 -25.33 21.16 -3.27
C GLU A 136 -25.77 21.38 -4.73
N LEU A 137 -27.08 21.52 -4.95
CA LEU A 137 -27.65 21.75 -6.26
C LEU A 137 -27.93 23.24 -6.48
N GLU A 138 -27.86 23.70 -7.73
CA GLU A 138 -28.30 25.04 -8.11
C GLU A 138 -29.81 25.23 -7.97
N SER A 139 -30.57 24.13 -8.04
CA SER A 139 -32.02 24.08 -7.90
C SER A 139 -32.44 22.76 -7.27
N ASP A 140 -33.49 22.79 -6.44
CA ASP A 140 -34.04 21.59 -5.78
C ASP A 140 -34.87 20.69 -6.70
N ARG A 141 -34.93 21.00 -8.00
CA ARG A 141 -35.67 20.18 -8.97
C ARG A 141 -34.99 18.81 -9.15
N PRO A 142 -35.71 17.69 -8.93
CA PRO A 142 -35.13 16.37 -9.04
C PRO A 142 -34.60 16.06 -10.45
N VAL A 143 -33.43 15.44 -10.51
CA VAL A 143 -32.83 14.94 -11.76
C VAL A 143 -33.36 13.54 -12.03
N TYR A 144 -34.19 13.40 -13.07
CA TYR A 144 -34.64 12.09 -13.54
C TYR A 144 -34.15 11.82 -14.96
N VAL A 145 -33.35 10.78 -15.11
CA VAL A 145 -32.89 10.26 -16.39
C VAL A 145 -33.37 8.82 -16.54
N LYS A 146 -34.02 8.53 -17.67
CA LYS A 146 -34.57 7.20 -17.95
C LYS A 146 -33.44 6.16 -17.98
N PRO A 147 -33.60 4.99 -17.34
CA PRO A 147 -32.62 3.92 -17.39
C PRO A 147 -32.32 3.47 -18.82
N ARG A 148 -31.05 3.17 -19.08
CA ARG A 148 -30.59 2.67 -20.38
C ARG A 148 -30.90 1.19 -20.51
N ARG A 149 -31.11 0.73 -21.74
CA ARG A 149 -31.17 -0.71 -22.04
C ARG A 149 -29.75 -1.28 -21.99
N TYR A 150 -29.59 -2.42 -21.35
CA TYR A 150 -28.35 -3.18 -21.30
C TYR A 150 -28.60 -4.61 -21.83
N PRO A 151 -27.62 -5.26 -22.47
CA PRO A 151 -27.69 -6.66 -22.86
C PRO A 151 -27.96 -7.57 -21.64
N GLN A 152 -28.71 -8.64 -21.85
CA GLN A 152 -29.05 -9.59 -20.77
C GLN A 152 -27.81 -10.24 -20.14
N ALA A 153 -26.73 -10.43 -20.91
CA ALA A 153 -25.45 -10.89 -20.39
C ALA A 153 -24.84 -9.96 -19.33
N GLN A 154 -25.12 -8.66 -19.40
CA GLN A 154 -24.66 -7.67 -18.41
C GLN A 154 -25.58 -7.58 -17.20
N ALA A 155 -26.86 -8.00 -17.32
CA ALA A 155 -27.82 -7.94 -16.22
C ALA A 155 -27.37 -8.77 -15.01
N ALA A 156 -26.87 -10.00 -15.25
CA ALA A 156 -26.37 -10.88 -14.20
C ALA A 156 -25.17 -10.27 -13.44
N VAL A 157 -24.31 -9.53 -14.14
CA VAL A 157 -23.17 -8.83 -13.55
C VAL A 157 -23.66 -7.69 -12.67
N ILE A 158 -24.59 -6.88 -13.17
CA ILE A 158 -25.15 -5.75 -12.43
C ILE A 158 -25.89 -6.23 -11.18
N GLU A 159 -26.70 -7.28 -11.31
CA GLU A 159 -27.44 -7.86 -10.19
C GLU A 159 -26.50 -8.37 -9.09
N LYS A 160 -25.42 -9.08 -9.48
CA LYS A 160 -24.40 -9.55 -8.54
C LYS A 160 -23.74 -8.39 -7.79
N GLU A 161 -23.38 -7.32 -8.50
CA GLU A 161 -22.73 -6.15 -7.90
C GLU A 161 -23.68 -5.39 -6.96
N ILE A 162 -24.95 -5.20 -7.36
CA ILE A 162 -25.98 -4.58 -6.52
C ILE A 162 -26.21 -5.40 -5.24
N LYS A 163 -26.29 -6.74 -5.35
CA LYS A 163 -26.44 -7.62 -4.19
C LYS A 163 -25.26 -7.47 -3.23
N LEU A 164 -24.04 -7.47 -3.75
CA LEU A 164 -22.84 -7.28 -2.94
C LEU A 164 -22.81 -5.90 -2.25
N MET A 165 -23.18 -4.84 -2.98
CA MET A 165 -23.26 -3.48 -2.41
C MET A 165 -24.35 -3.36 -1.34
N LEU A 166 -25.48 -4.05 -1.47
CA LEU A 166 -26.54 -4.12 -0.46
C LEU A 166 -26.05 -4.85 0.80
N GLU A 167 -25.42 -6.02 0.63
CA GLU A 167 -24.86 -6.82 1.73
C GLU A 167 -23.79 -6.04 2.51
N ARG A 168 -22.95 -5.28 1.81
CA ARG A 168 -21.91 -4.42 2.40
C ARG A 168 -22.43 -3.08 2.95
N GLY A 169 -23.72 -2.78 2.81
CA GLY A 169 -24.32 -1.52 3.26
C GLY A 169 -23.80 -0.28 2.53
N VAL A 170 -23.30 -0.44 1.30
CA VAL A 170 -22.86 0.67 0.43
C VAL A 170 -24.07 1.39 -0.15
N ILE A 171 -25.13 0.64 -0.48
CA ILE A 171 -26.38 1.14 -1.03
C ILE A 171 -27.58 0.62 -0.22
N ARG A 172 -28.74 1.25 -0.39
CA ARG A 172 -30.03 0.75 0.09
C ARG A 172 -31.14 0.91 -0.97
N LYS A 173 -32.28 0.26 -0.77
CA LYS A 173 -33.48 0.49 -1.58
C LYS A 173 -33.96 1.93 -1.39
N SER A 174 -34.41 2.55 -2.47
CA SER A 174 -34.78 3.96 -2.54
C SER A 174 -36.19 4.15 -3.09
N VAL A 175 -36.85 5.22 -2.65
CA VAL A 175 -38.08 5.78 -3.24
C VAL A 175 -37.86 7.20 -3.76
N SER A 176 -36.59 7.61 -3.92
CA SER A 176 -36.17 8.95 -4.31
C SER A 176 -36.82 9.42 -5.62
N PRO A 177 -37.15 10.71 -5.77
CA PRO A 177 -37.57 11.28 -7.04
C PRO A 177 -36.41 11.38 -8.06
N PHE A 178 -35.15 11.32 -7.61
CA PHE A 178 -33.98 11.32 -8.48
C PHE A 178 -33.78 9.96 -9.16
N CYS A 179 -33.09 9.98 -10.31
CA CYS A 179 -32.67 8.77 -11.01
C CYS A 179 -31.54 9.07 -11.98
N SER A 180 -30.38 8.45 -11.76
CA SER A 180 -29.26 8.40 -12.70
C SER A 180 -29.20 6.99 -13.34
N PRO A 181 -28.88 6.88 -14.65
CA PRO A 181 -28.88 5.59 -15.31
C PRO A 181 -27.58 4.83 -15.03
N LEU A 182 -27.64 3.51 -15.04
CA LEU A 182 -26.47 2.65 -14.97
C LEU A 182 -25.74 2.56 -16.32
N TRP A 183 -24.44 2.33 -16.24
CA TRP A 183 -23.54 2.05 -17.34
C TRP A 183 -22.58 0.93 -16.96
N VAL A 184 -22.22 0.09 -17.93
CA VAL A 184 -21.28 -1.01 -17.71
C VAL A 184 -20.04 -0.75 -18.55
N VAL A 185 -18.89 -0.66 -17.89
CA VAL A 185 -17.59 -0.45 -18.52
C VAL A 185 -16.82 -1.76 -18.53
N PRO A 186 -16.36 -2.27 -19.68
CA PRO A 186 -15.46 -3.42 -19.69
C PRO A 186 -14.13 -3.05 -19.04
N LYS A 187 -13.67 -3.89 -18.11
CA LYS A 187 -12.33 -3.83 -17.54
C LYS A 187 -11.42 -4.78 -18.34
N PRO A 188 -10.14 -4.42 -18.57
CA PRO A 188 -9.21 -5.34 -19.22
C PRO A 188 -9.22 -6.70 -18.52
N PRO A 189 -9.20 -7.82 -19.29
CA PRO A 189 -9.12 -9.14 -18.69
C PRO A 189 -7.82 -9.27 -17.90
N VAL A 190 -7.91 -9.86 -16.70
CA VAL A 190 -6.74 -10.17 -15.86
C VAL A 190 -6.76 -11.67 -15.62
N GLY A 191 -5.73 -12.38 -16.07
CA GLY A 191 -5.62 -13.84 -15.91
C GLY A 191 -6.36 -14.63 -16.99
N ASP A 192 -7.29 -15.48 -16.57
CA ASP A 192 -8.00 -16.54 -17.34
C ASP A 192 -8.83 -16.07 -18.56
N GLY A 193 -8.70 -14.81 -18.98
CA GLY A 193 -9.41 -14.25 -20.13
C GLY A 193 -10.88 -13.95 -19.86
N THR A 194 -11.39 -14.11 -18.63
CA THR A 194 -12.78 -13.75 -18.34
C THR A 194 -12.99 -12.22 -18.44
N PRO A 195 -13.98 -11.76 -19.23
CA PRO A 195 -14.28 -10.34 -19.32
C PRO A 195 -14.82 -9.84 -17.97
N ARG A 196 -14.07 -8.94 -17.34
CA ARG A 196 -14.50 -8.24 -16.13
C ARG A 196 -15.24 -6.98 -16.53
N TYR A 197 -16.25 -6.63 -15.76
CA TYR A 197 -17.07 -5.45 -15.99
C TYR A 197 -17.14 -4.63 -14.71
N ARG A 198 -17.15 -3.30 -14.86
CA ARG A 198 -17.39 -2.35 -13.78
C ARG A 198 -18.77 -1.72 -13.99
N VAL A 199 -19.62 -1.82 -12.98
CA VAL A 199 -20.89 -1.13 -12.93
C VAL A 199 -20.64 0.31 -12.46
N VAL A 200 -21.12 1.28 -13.22
CA VAL A 200 -20.94 2.72 -12.97
C VAL A 200 -22.29 3.41 -13.07
N VAL A 201 -22.57 4.36 -12.19
CA VAL A 201 -23.74 5.24 -12.31
C VAL A 201 -23.33 6.50 -13.09
N ASP A 202 -24.10 6.85 -14.11
CA ASP A 202 -23.85 8.00 -14.96
C ASP A 202 -24.45 9.28 -14.33
N PHE A 203 -23.65 9.93 -13.45
CA PHE A 203 -24.05 11.16 -12.76
C PHE A 203 -23.91 12.43 -13.61
N ARG A 204 -23.69 12.36 -14.93
CA ARG A 204 -23.44 13.57 -15.74
C ARG A 204 -24.54 14.62 -15.66
N GLU A 205 -25.81 14.20 -15.70
CA GLU A 205 -26.94 15.14 -15.59
C GLU A 205 -27.12 15.70 -14.18
N LEU A 206 -26.72 14.94 -13.15
CA LEU A 206 -26.67 15.42 -11.77
C LEU A 206 -25.55 16.46 -11.62
N ASN A 207 -24.35 16.12 -12.04
CA ASN A 207 -23.14 16.93 -11.96
C ASN A 207 -23.25 18.29 -12.66
N LYS A 208 -24.05 18.38 -13.74
CA LYS A 208 -24.33 19.67 -14.43
C LYS A 208 -25.09 20.66 -13.54
N ARG A 209 -25.87 20.17 -12.58
CA ARG A 209 -26.68 20.97 -11.65
C ARG A 209 -26.03 21.10 -10.27
N THR A 210 -24.97 20.35 -10.01
CA THR A 210 -24.19 20.44 -8.78
C THR A 210 -23.30 21.68 -8.82
N ARG A 211 -23.41 22.51 -7.78
CA ARG A 211 -22.54 23.68 -7.59
C ARG A 211 -21.09 23.24 -7.52
N THR A 212 -20.21 24.00 -8.16
CA THR A 212 -18.78 23.66 -8.18
C THR A 212 -18.12 24.21 -6.92
N GLU A 213 -17.64 23.34 -6.05
CA GLU A 213 -16.72 23.74 -5.00
C GLU A 213 -15.30 23.78 -5.57
N ARG A 214 -14.58 24.90 -5.36
CA ARG A 214 -13.16 25.01 -5.71
C ARG A 214 -12.36 24.76 -4.46
N TYR A 215 -11.73 23.60 -4.39
CA TYR A 215 -10.81 23.26 -3.32
C TYR A 215 -9.38 23.24 -3.85
N PRO A 216 -8.40 23.81 -3.12
CA PRO A 216 -7.02 23.80 -3.56
C PRO A 216 -6.50 22.37 -3.57
N LEU A 217 -6.11 21.88 -4.74
CA LEU A 217 -5.36 20.64 -4.84
C LEU A 217 -3.87 20.93 -4.64
N PRO A 218 -3.12 20.04 -3.99
CA PRO A 218 -1.68 20.17 -3.89
C PRO A 218 -1.05 20.20 -5.28
N ARG A 219 -0.09 21.10 -5.47
CA ARG A 219 0.62 21.23 -6.75
C ARG A 219 1.67 20.14 -6.86
N LEU A 220 1.61 19.37 -7.94
CA LEU A 220 2.54 18.26 -8.17
C LEU A 220 4.01 18.69 -8.10
N GLU A 221 4.35 19.86 -8.66
CA GLU A 221 5.72 20.41 -8.62
C GLU A 221 6.22 20.61 -7.17
N GLU A 222 5.40 21.25 -6.33
CA GLU A 222 5.73 21.46 -4.91
C GLU A 222 5.86 20.14 -4.14
N MET A 223 5.07 19.12 -4.51
CA MET A 223 5.18 17.79 -3.92
C MET A 223 6.49 17.09 -4.29
N LEU A 224 6.89 17.20 -5.56
CA LEU A 224 8.13 16.61 -6.08
C LEU A 224 9.37 17.27 -5.46
N ASP A 225 9.34 18.59 -5.28
CA ASP A 225 10.43 19.33 -4.64
C ASP A 225 10.68 18.85 -3.20
N ARG A 226 9.61 18.56 -2.45
CA ARG A 226 9.69 18.02 -1.08
C ARG A 226 10.25 16.59 -1.03
N MET A 227 10.06 15.82 -2.09
CA MET A 227 10.59 14.45 -2.20
C MET A 227 12.09 14.42 -2.54
N HIS A 228 12.70 15.57 -2.80
CA HIS A 228 14.10 15.65 -3.17
C HIS A 228 15.02 15.03 -2.10
N GLY A 229 15.92 14.15 -2.55
CA GLY A 229 16.90 13.48 -1.67
C GLY A 229 16.36 12.27 -0.91
N ALA A 230 15.08 11.92 -1.04
CA ALA A 230 14.55 10.66 -0.55
C ALA A 230 15.09 9.48 -1.39
N LYS A 231 15.34 8.35 -0.72
CA LYS A 231 15.89 7.13 -1.32
C LYS A 231 14.91 5.96 -1.27
N VAL A 232 13.94 6.03 -0.38
CA VAL A 232 12.94 4.97 -0.15
C VAL A 232 11.56 5.60 -0.29
N PHE A 233 10.70 4.94 -1.06
CA PHE A 233 9.34 5.37 -1.35
C PHE A 233 8.38 4.21 -1.14
N SER A 234 7.23 4.49 -0.55
CA SER A 234 6.08 3.58 -0.50
C SER A 234 4.85 4.34 -0.95
N ILE A 235 4.03 3.68 -1.78
CA ILE A 235 2.72 4.19 -2.19
C ILE A 235 1.68 3.30 -1.53
N VAL A 236 0.74 3.92 -0.82
CA VAL A 236 -0.35 3.24 -0.13
C VAL A 236 -1.66 3.69 -0.77
N ASP A 237 -2.36 2.76 -1.38
CA ASP A 237 -3.68 2.98 -1.97
C ASP A 237 -4.79 2.65 -0.95
N LEU A 238 -5.86 3.44 -0.96
CA LEU A 238 -7.03 3.21 -0.12
C LEU A 238 -8.04 2.30 -0.83
N LYS A 239 -8.37 1.17 -0.19
CA LYS A 239 -9.31 0.19 -0.77
C LYS A 239 -10.68 0.84 -1.00
N ALA A 240 -11.01 1.11 -2.26
CA ALA A 240 -12.23 1.82 -2.64
C ALA A 240 -12.42 3.10 -1.79
N GLY A 241 -11.39 3.95 -1.73
CA GLY A 241 -11.32 5.13 -0.86
C GLY A 241 -12.60 5.95 -0.78
N TYR A 242 -13.28 6.21 -1.91
CA TYR A 242 -14.55 6.96 -1.91
C TYR A 242 -15.67 6.27 -1.14
N HIS A 243 -15.79 4.93 -1.20
CA HIS A 243 -16.80 4.20 -0.43
C HIS A 243 -16.53 4.21 1.08
N GLN A 244 -15.36 4.66 1.53
CA GLN A 244 -15.04 4.88 2.94
C GLN A 244 -15.55 6.24 3.46
N ILE A 245 -16.10 7.09 2.60
CA ILE A 245 -16.74 8.36 2.98
C ILE A 245 -18.25 8.18 2.98
N ARG A 246 -18.93 8.66 4.02
CA ARG A 246 -20.40 8.65 4.10
C ARG A 246 -21.01 9.75 3.23
N MET A 247 -22.14 9.45 2.61
CA MET A 247 -23.01 10.50 2.06
C MET A 247 -23.65 11.30 3.22
N HIS A 248 -23.80 12.60 3.04
CA HIS A 248 -24.61 13.42 3.92
C HIS A 248 -26.08 12.92 3.86
N PRO A 249 -26.78 12.71 4.99
CA PRO A 249 -28.10 12.07 5.00
C PRO A 249 -29.14 12.77 4.12
N GLY A 250 -29.07 14.10 3.99
CA GLY A 250 -29.97 14.90 3.14
C GLY A 250 -29.69 14.78 1.64
N ASP A 251 -28.55 14.22 1.24
CA ASP A 251 -28.12 14.13 -0.16
C ASP A 251 -28.08 12.70 -0.68
N VAL A 252 -28.31 11.72 0.19
CA VAL A 252 -28.40 10.29 -0.17
C VAL A 252 -29.37 10.09 -1.33
N GLU A 253 -30.55 10.71 -1.29
CA GLU A 253 -31.58 10.52 -2.32
C GLU A 253 -31.13 10.99 -3.71
N LYS A 254 -30.20 11.97 -3.80
CA LYS A 254 -29.70 12.54 -5.06
C LYS A 254 -28.86 11.53 -5.85
N THR A 255 -28.29 10.55 -5.14
CA THR A 255 -27.46 9.49 -5.73
C THR A 255 -28.28 8.32 -6.30
N ALA A 256 -29.61 8.43 -6.31
CA ALA A 256 -30.47 7.33 -6.68
C ALA A 256 -30.28 6.87 -8.13
N PHE A 257 -30.32 5.55 -8.34
CA PHE A 257 -30.25 4.89 -9.63
C PHE A 257 -31.24 3.74 -9.70
N GLN A 258 -31.58 3.30 -10.91
CA GLN A 258 -32.55 2.23 -11.13
C GLN A 258 -31.93 1.05 -11.87
N PHE A 259 -32.25 -0.15 -11.39
CA PHE A 259 -31.95 -1.42 -12.06
C PHE A 259 -33.22 -2.27 -12.10
N GLU A 260 -33.60 -2.71 -13.30
CA GLU A 260 -34.87 -3.40 -13.55
C GLU A 260 -36.08 -2.70 -12.89
N ARG A 261 -36.74 -3.40 -11.95
CA ARG A 261 -37.91 -2.93 -11.22
C ARG A 261 -37.57 -2.30 -9.85
N GLY A 262 -36.28 -2.21 -9.51
CA GLY A 262 -35.80 -1.65 -8.24
C GLY A 262 -35.09 -0.30 -8.39
N LYS A 263 -35.27 0.58 -7.41
CA LYS A 263 -34.49 1.81 -7.25
C LYS A 263 -33.62 1.70 -6.00
N TYR A 264 -32.39 2.20 -6.11
CA TYR A 264 -31.36 2.13 -5.07
C TYR A 264 -30.68 3.48 -4.92
N GLU A 265 -30.11 3.75 -3.76
CA GLU A 265 -29.36 4.97 -3.46
C GLU A 265 -28.13 4.66 -2.61
N TYR A 266 -27.10 5.50 -2.72
CA TYR A 266 -25.81 5.30 -2.06
C TYR A 266 -25.79 5.91 -0.66
N LEU A 267 -25.33 5.11 0.32
CA LEU A 267 -25.03 5.55 1.69
C LEU A 267 -23.56 5.98 1.84
N ARG A 268 -22.72 5.58 0.88
CA ARG A 268 -21.29 5.90 0.79
C ARG A 268 -21.03 6.70 -0.48
N MET A 269 -20.03 7.56 -0.49
CA MET A 269 -19.75 8.42 -1.63
C MET A 269 -19.43 7.60 -2.90
N PRO A 270 -20.31 7.61 -3.94
CA PRO A 270 -20.06 6.84 -5.15
C PRO A 270 -19.04 7.54 -6.06
N PHE A 271 -18.41 6.74 -6.92
CA PHE A 271 -17.61 7.26 -8.02
C PHE A 271 -18.45 8.05 -9.02
N GLY A 272 -17.84 9.06 -9.65
CA GLY A 272 -18.45 9.81 -10.76
C GLY A 272 -19.20 11.09 -10.34
N LEU A 273 -19.29 11.39 -9.05
CA LEU A 273 -19.78 12.69 -8.58
C LEU A 273 -18.72 13.79 -8.79
N LYS A 274 -19.17 14.96 -9.21
CA LYS A 274 -18.31 16.10 -9.57
C LYS A 274 -17.43 16.60 -8.41
N THR A 275 -17.98 16.65 -7.20
CA THR A 275 -17.33 17.19 -6.01
C THR A 275 -16.69 16.11 -5.13
N ALA A 276 -16.77 14.83 -5.51
CA ALA A 276 -16.17 13.74 -4.73
C ALA A 276 -14.65 13.90 -4.49
N PRO A 277 -13.83 14.28 -5.49
CA PRO A 277 -12.40 14.51 -5.25
C PRO A 277 -12.12 15.63 -4.24
N THR A 278 -12.96 16.67 -4.24
CA THR A 278 -12.87 17.77 -3.28
C THR A 278 -13.15 17.32 -1.86
N THR A 279 -14.23 16.58 -1.64
CA THR A 279 -14.53 16.01 -0.31
C THR A 279 -13.44 15.05 0.14
N PHE A 280 -12.89 14.25 -0.77
CA PHE A 280 -11.79 13.36 -0.45
C PHE A 280 -10.53 14.12 -0.04
N GLN A 281 -10.18 15.20 -0.75
CA GLN A 281 -9.05 16.03 -0.38
C GLN A 281 -9.22 16.66 1.01
N ARG A 282 -10.43 17.12 1.37
CA ARG A 282 -10.71 17.63 2.73
C ARG A 282 -10.43 16.58 3.80
N LEU A 283 -10.86 15.34 3.58
CA LEU A 283 -10.55 14.23 4.48
C LEU A 283 -9.04 13.98 4.56
N MET A 284 -8.32 14.08 3.44
CA MET A 284 -6.88 13.87 3.39
C MET A 284 -6.10 15.00 4.07
N ASP A 285 -6.59 16.23 4.02
CA ASP A 285 -5.98 17.35 4.73
C ASP A 285 -6.15 17.17 6.26
N GLU A 286 -7.34 16.80 6.74
CA GLU A 286 -7.54 16.40 8.15
C GLU A 286 -6.67 15.19 8.53
N PHE A 287 -6.52 14.24 7.62
CA PHE A 287 -5.68 13.06 7.81
C PHE A 287 -4.20 13.41 7.93
N LEU A 288 -3.73 14.46 7.24
CA LEU A 288 -2.34 14.91 7.27
C LEU A 288 -2.02 15.83 8.46
N GLU A 289 -3.01 16.33 9.20
CA GLU A 289 -2.78 17.24 10.33
C GLU A 289 -1.82 16.65 11.37
N GLY A 290 -0.68 17.28 11.61
CA GLY A 290 0.33 16.80 12.55
C GLY A 290 1.21 15.66 12.02
N LEU A 291 1.18 15.35 10.72
CA LEU A 291 2.23 14.61 10.02
C LEU A 291 3.18 15.60 9.33
N ASP A 292 4.45 15.24 9.16
CA ASP A 292 5.40 16.09 8.45
C ASP A 292 5.20 15.96 6.92
N PRO A 293 4.92 17.07 6.20
CA PRO A 293 4.80 17.05 4.74
C PRO A 293 6.08 16.66 3.99
N ASN A 294 7.23 16.60 4.66
CA ASN A 294 8.50 16.10 4.12
C ASN A 294 8.68 14.59 4.33
N GLU A 295 7.68 13.90 4.88
CA GLU A 295 7.70 12.46 5.15
C GLU A 295 6.52 11.75 4.50
N ILE A 296 5.34 12.36 4.58
CA ILE A 296 4.08 11.80 4.10
C ILE A 296 3.33 12.88 3.31
N GLN A 297 2.95 12.56 2.08
CA GLN A 297 2.11 13.43 1.26
C GLN A 297 0.97 12.64 0.64
N VAL A 298 -0.13 13.31 0.32
CA VAL A 298 -1.28 12.72 -0.36
C VAL A 298 -1.52 13.44 -1.66
N TYR A 299 -1.69 12.68 -2.73
CA TYR A 299 -2.12 13.19 -4.03
C TYR A 299 -3.33 12.39 -4.50
N MET A 300 -4.50 13.03 -4.50
CA MET A 300 -5.77 12.35 -4.80
C MET A 300 -5.92 11.10 -3.92
N ASP A 301 -6.02 9.91 -4.52
CA ASP A 301 -6.25 8.64 -3.81
C ASP A 301 -4.93 7.99 -3.31
N ASP A 302 -3.78 8.47 -3.77
CA ASP A 302 -2.47 7.89 -3.47
C ASP A 302 -1.79 8.57 -2.28
N ILE A 303 -1.48 7.79 -1.25
CA ILE A 303 -0.67 8.25 -0.11
C ILE A 303 0.79 7.87 -0.35
N ILE A 304 1.67 8.85 -0.41
CA ILE A 304 3.08 8.68 -0.70
C ILE A 304 3.88 8.90 0.58
N VAL A 305 4.62 7.87 1.01
CA VAL A 305 5.59 7.94 2.11
C VAL A 305 6.98 7.92 1.52
N PHE A 306 7.85 8.82 1.96
CA PHE A 306 9.22 8.89 1.46
C PHE A 306 10.22 9.23 2.57
N SER A 307 11.45 8.72 2.43
CA SER A 307 12.48 8.81 3.48
C SER A 307 13.89 8.68 2.93
N LYS A 308 14.90 9.11 3.71
CA LYS A 308 16.32 9.05 3.30
C LYS A 308 16.97 7.70 3.66
N SER A 309 16.41 6.97 4.62
CA SER A 309 16.86 5.63 5.02
C SER A 309 15.69 4.67 5.27
N GLU A 310 15.94 3.36 5.22
CA GLU A 310 14.92 2.34 5.52
C GLU A 310 14.42 2.39 6.97
N ALA A 311 15.29 2.77 7.92
CA ALA A 311 14.93 2.87 9.35
C ALA A 311 13.96 4.04 9.62
N GLU A 312 14.23 5.21 9.03
CA GLU A 312 13.28 6.35 9.03
C GLU A 312 11.96 5.93 8.36
N HIS A 313 12.06 5.27 7.21
CA HIS A 313 10.88 4.85 6.44
C HIS A 313 9.93 3.97 7.23
N CYS A 314 10.46 3.04 8.01
CA CYS A 314 9.63 2.20 8.86
C CYS A 314 8.92 2.98 9.98
N THR A 315 9.55 4.05 10.46
CA THR A 315 8.93 4.96 11.43
C THR A 315 7.80 5.75 10.79
N HIS A 316 8.02 6.31 9.60
CA HIS A 316 6.99 7.07 8.86
C HIS A 316 5.81 6.17 8.46
N LEU A 317 6.09 4.94 7.98
CA LEU A 317 5.05 3.93 7.73
C LEU A 317 4.26 3.60 9.00
N GLY A 318 4.92 3.45 10.14
CA GLY A 318 4.26 3.22 11.42
C GLY A 318 3.31 4.37 11.82
N GLN A 319 3.72 5.62 11.60
CA GLN A 319 2.87 6.80 11.82
C GLN A 319 1.67 6.82 10.88
N LEU A 320 1.90 6.54 9.59
CA LEU A 320 0.84 6.47 8.59
C LEU A 320 -0.22 5.42 8.94
N LEU A 321 0.21 4.17 9.20
CA LEU A 321 -0.70 3.07 9.51
C LEU A 321 -1.46 3.31 10.82
N LYS A 322 -0.80 3.91 11.82
CA LYS A 322 -1.48 4.37 13.03
C LYS A 322 -2.57 5.40 12.71
N ARG A 323 -2.29 6.37 11.83
CA ARG A 323 -3.25 7.39 11.42
C ARG A 323 -4.44 6.79 10.67
N LEU A 324 -4.21 5.85 9.75
CA LEU A 324 -5.27 5.13 9.05
C LEU A 324 -6.22 4.42 10.03
N ARG A 325 -5.66 3.79 11.07
CA ARG A 325 -6.45 3.18 12.14
C ARG A 325 -7.31 4.20 12.90
N GLU A 326 -6.75 5.36 13.26
CA GLU A 326 -7.47 6.44 13.96
C GLU A 326 -8.60 7.08 13.14
N PHE A 327 -8.44 7.09 11.81
CA PHE A 327 -9.45 7.58 10.87
C PHE A 327 -10.45 6.50 10.47
N GLY A 328 -10.19 5.24 10.83
CA GLY A 328 -11.01 4.09 10.43
C GLY A 328 -10.95 3.79 8.93
N LEU A 329 -9.84 4.16 8.28
CA LEU A 329 -9.61 3.94 6.86
C LEU A 329 -8.89 2.60 6.62
N LYS A 330 -9.15 1.99 5.47
CA LYS A 330 -8.55 0.72 5.05
C LYS A 330 -7.69 0.88 3.80
N ALA A 331 -6.48 0.35 3.85
CA ALA A 331 -5.56 0.29 2.71
C ALA A 331 -5.75 -1.00 1.89
N SER A 332 -5.37 -0.98 0.61
CA SER A 332 -5.16 -2.19 -0.18
C SER A 332 -3.95 -2.97 0.34
N GLU A 333 -3.99 -4.30 0.22
CA GLU A 333 -2.85 -5.17 0.59
C GLU A 333 -1.87 -5.39 -0.58
N GLU A 334 -2.31 -5.12 -1.82
CA GLU A 334 -1.50 -5.17 -3.05
C GLU A 334 -0.54 -3.98 -3.15
#